data_AF-A0A9E9B3G1-F1
#
_entry.id   AF-A0A9E9B3G1-F1
#
_cell.length_a   1.000
_cell.length_b   1.000
_cell.length_c   1.000
_cell.angle_alpha   90.00
_cell.angle_beta   90.00
_cell.angle_gamma   90.00
#
_symmetry.space_group_name_H-M   'P 1'
#
loop_
_entity.id
_entity.type
_entity.pdbx_description
1 polymer ?
#
loop_
_entity_poly.entity_id
_entity_poly.type
_entity_poly.pdbx_seq_one_letter_code
_entity_poly.pdbx_strand_id
1 'polypeptide(L)'
;MGLLLWQTNFKLAMKHNQILKIPRRQKFETENMHLRLNEYLIDKLKLPYFPKPMHSKILNDDFDEKIVKVKKYSFDEVHQVLEAYTQKGDYENLMHIYDVSQETVETWHHNAKRLRDDLDFQTRKGNPRLFDINNKGGLLPVKDRYDDDRRIMMQMTEKFRSLYLESEDKKHIHQFIYHTLTYSQYNKNFIIFNCAVDLYNYLQVIRKLVYKKDIRLRYYNYAQAAEQDQDAWDNALKDIPISQRINMDNEQEESFCQNQKQIRVELSLASQTEVTRIKNRANSVIPIRQWNVRTIQIFSHYVFIMMGDRINKEVA
;
A
#
# COMPACT_ATOMS: atom_id res chain seq x y z
N MET A 1 -27.51 -27.32 -25.19
CA MET A 1 -26.30 -26.78 -24.53
C MET A 1 -26.61 -25.79 -23.41
N GLY A 2 -27.38 -24.73 -23.63
CA GLY A 2 -27.67 -23.72 -22.59
C GLY A 2 -28.22 -24.28 -21.27
N LEU A 3 -29.26 -25.12 -21.32
CA LEU A 3 -29.83 -25.81 -20.14
C LEU A 3 -28.86 -26.80 -19.46
N LEU A 4 -27.96 -27.42 -20.23
CA LEU A 4 -26.96 -28.37 -19.74
C LEU A 4 -25.79 -27.64 -19.04
N LEU A 5 -25.34 -26.51 -19.60
CA LEU A 5 -24.35 -25.62 -18.96
C LEU A 5 -24.91 -24.89 -17.73
N TRP A 6 -26.23 -24.65 -17.72
CA TRP A 6 -26.93 -24.06 -16.58
C TRP A 6 -26.90 -24.99 -15.34
N GLN A 7 -26.93 -26.31 -15.55
CA GLN A 7 -26.89 -27.33 -14.48
C GLN A 7 -25.49 -27.56 -13.88
N THR A 8 -24.41 -27.29 -14.63
CA THR A 8 -23.03 -27.45 -14.14
C THR A 8 -22.53 -26.26 -13.33
N ASN A 9 -23.02 -25.04 -13.62
CA ASN A 9 -22.55 -23.82 -12.95
C ASN A 9 -23.43 -23.34 -11.79
N PHE A 10 -24.73 -23.63 -11.78
CA PHE A 10 -25.60 -23.27 -10.67
C PHE A 10 -25.98 -24.49 -9.84
N LYS A 11 -25.43 -24.57 -8.62
CA LYS A 11 -25.84 -25.55 -7.61
C LYS A 11 -27.30 -25.31 -7.26
N LEU A 12 -28.20 -26.23 -7.60
CA LEU A 12 -29.59 -26.17 -7.16
C LEU A 12 -29.60 -26.28 -5.62
N ALA A 13 -29.94 -25.17 -4.96
CA ALA A 13 -30.09 -25.15 -3.50
C ALA A 13 -31.26 -26.04 -3.04
N MET A 14 -31.18 -26.55 -1.81
CA MET A 14 -32.17 -27.45 -1.20
C MET A 14 -33.61 -26.91 -1.22
N LYS A 15 -33.78 -25.58 -1.19
CA LYS A 15 -35.08 -24.92 -1.35
C LYS A 15 -35.81 -25.28 -2.65
N HIS A 16 -35.08 -25.64 -3.71
CA HIS A 16 -35.67 -26.03 -5.00
C HIS A 16 -36.19 -27.48 -5.01
N ASN A 17 -35.84 -28.30 -4.01
CA ASN A 17 -36.29 -29.69 -3.90
C ASN A 17 -37.84 -29.80 -3.83
N GLN A 18 -38.48 -28.82 -3.18
CA GLN A 18 -39.95 -28.75 -3.08
C GLN A 18 -40.64 -28.60 -4.44
N ILE A 19 -39.97 -27.98 -5.41
CA ILE A 19 -40.49 -27.72 -6.77
C ILE A 19 -40.35 -28.98 -7.65
N LEU A 20 -39.32 -29.80 -7.40
CA LEU A 20 -38.97 -30.95 -8.24
C LEU A 20 -39.84 -32.18 -8.01
N LYS A 21 -40.74 -32.16 -7.02
CA LYS A 21 -41.64 -33.28 -6.66
C LYS A 21 -40.89 -34.62 -6.59
N ILE A 22 -39.79 -34.66 -5.84
CA ILE A 22 -38.94 -35.85 -5.72
C ILE A 22 -39.69 -36.96 -4.95
N PRO A 23 -39.67 -38.23 -5.43
CA PRO A 23 -40.29 -39.35 -4.72
C PRO A 23 -39.69 -39.55 -3.33
N ARG A 24 -40.54 -39.85 -2.33
CA ARG A 24 -40.10 -40.04 -0.92
C ARG A 24 -38.92 -41.00 -0.75
N ARG A 25 -38.82 -42.04 -1.60
CA ARG A 25 -37.75 -43.05 -1.55
C ARG A 25 -36.36 -42.51 -1.93
N GLN A 26 -36.30 -41.47 -2.77
CA GLN A 26 -35.05 -40.86 -3.24
C GLN A 26 -34.70 -39.59 -2.47
N LYS A 27 -35.67 -39.06 -1.70
CA LYS A 27 -35.58 -37.79 -0.99
C LYS A 27 -34.34 -37.71 -0.08
N PHE A 28 -34.09 -38.76 0.72
CA PHE A 28 -32.94 -38.84 1.63
C PHE A 28 -31.59 -38.74 0.91
N GLU A 29 -31.43 -39.43 -0.23
CA GLU A 29 -30.19 -39.41 -1.01
C GLU A 29 -29.98 -38.06 -1.72
N THR A 30 -31.05 -37.49 -2.30
CA THR A 30 -31.00 -36.17 -2.95
C THR A 30 -30.82 -35.01 -1.97
N GLU A 31 -31.21 -35.18 -0.70
CA GLU A 31 -31.03 -34.19 0.35
C GLU A 31 -29.58 -34.17 0.89
N ASN A 32 -28.93 -35.33 0.98
CA ASN A 32 -27.58 -35.45 1.53
C ASN A 32 -26.47 -35.32 0.48
N MET A 33 -26.77 -35.53 -0.81
CA MET A 33 -25.81 -35.40 -1.91
C MET A 33 -26.29 -34.39 -2.95
N HIS A 34 -25.71 -33.18 -2.93
CA HIS A 34 -26.07 -32.09 -3.84
C HIS A 34 -26.02 -32.46 -5.33
N LEU A 35 -25.11 -33.35 -5.73
CA LEU A 35 -24.97 -33.81 -7.12
C LEU A 35 -26.16 -34.67 -7.57
N ARG A 36 -26.76 -35.44 -6.67
CA ARG A 36 -27.91 -36.32 -6.98
C ARG A 36 -29.16 -35.54 -7.36
N LEU A 37 -29.32 -34.32 -6.87
CA LEU A 37 -30.45 -33.45 -7.23
C LEU A 37 -30.36 -32.96 -8.68
N ASN A 38 -29.14 -32.73 -9.17
CA ASN A 38 -28.89 -32.39 -10.58
C ASN A 38 -29.10 -33.61 -11.49
N GLU A 39 -28.62 -34.79 -11.08
CA GLU A 39 -28.85 -36.06 -11.80
C GLU A 39 -30.35 -36.36 -11.93
N TYR A 40 -31.11 -36.24 -10.84
CA TYR A 40 -32.57 -36.42 -10.86
C TYR A 40 -33.26 -35.46 -11.85
N LEU A 41 -32.79 -34.21 -11.95
CA LEU A 41 -33.35 -33.25 -12.90
C LEU A 41 -33.02 -33.63 -14.35
N ILE A 42 -31.80 -34.07 -14.62
CA ILE A 42 -31.37 -34.54 -15.95
C ILE A 42 -32.25 -35.72 -16.39
N ASP A 43 -32.44 -36.71 -15.52
CA ASP A 43 -33.29 -37.87 -15.79
C ASP A 43 -34.75 -37.48 -16.02
N LYS A 44 -35.29 -36.61 -15.16
CA LYS A 44 -36.69 -36.17 -15.25
C LYS A 44 -36.97 -35.39 -16.54
N LEU A 45 -36.01 -34.58 -16.99
CA LEU A 45 -36.11 -33.81 -18.23
C LEU A 45 -35.68 -34.62 -19.47
N LYS A 46 -35.23 -35.87 -19.30
CA LYS A 46 -34.70 -36.73 -20.37
C LYS A 46 -33.58 -36.05 -21.16
N LEU A 47 -32.71 -35.31 -20.46
CA LEU A 47 -31.60 -34.61 -21.09
C LEU A 47 -30.44 -35.59 -21.35
N PRO A 48 -29.72 -35.45 -22.48
CA PRO A 48 -28.53 -36.25 -22.70
C PRO A 48 -27.44 -35.86 -21.70
N TYR A 49 -26.85 -36.86 -21.05
CA TYR A 49 -25.67 -36.67 -20.21
C TYR A 49 -24.50 -36.17 -21.05
N PHE A 50 -23.67 -35.31 -20.46
CA PHE A 50 -22.42 -34.92 -21.11
C PHE A 50 -21.55 -36.17 -21.36
N PRO A 51 -20.90 -36.27 -22.52
CA PRO A 51 -19.93 -37.33 -22.76
C PRO A 51 -18.86 -37.30 -21.67
N LYS A 52 -18.44 -38.48 -21.19
CA LYS A 52 -17.31 -38.57 -20.25
C LYS A 52 -16.11 -37.85 -20.88
N PRO A 53 -15.38 -37.01 -20.12
CA PRO A 53 -14.24 -36.29 -20.66
C PRO A 53 -13.24 -37.27 -21.29
N MET A 54 -12.86 -37.03 -22.55
CA MET A 54 -11.96 -37.89 -23.32
C MET A 54 -10.50 -37.86 -22.84
N HIS A 55 -10.20 -37.12 -21.78
CA HIS A 55 -8.85 -37.02 -21.21
C HIS A 55 -8.85 -37.57 -19.79
N SER A 56 -8.00 -38.58 -19.57
CA SER A 56 -7.69 -39.21 -18.29
C SER A 56 -6.85 -38.34 -17.34
N LYS A 57 -6.72 -37.04 -17.62
CA LYS A 57 -6.32 -36.10 -16.58
C LYS A 57 -7.50 -35.98 -15.64
N ILE A 58 -7.47 -36.82 -14.61
CA ILE A 58 -8.12 -36.55 -13.33
C ILE A 58 -7.84 -35.07 -13.08
N LEU A 59 -8.89 -34.24 -13.15
CA LEU A 59 -8.85 -32.97 -12.44
C LEU A 59 -8.67 -33.43 -11.00
N ASN A 60 -7.45 -33.32 -10.48
CA ASN A 60 -7.21 -33.64 -9.10
C ASN A 60 -8.27 -32.88 -8.30
N ASP A 61 -9.16 -33.64 -7.66
CA ASP A 61 -9.99 -33.19 -6.53
C ASP A 61 -9.12 -32.98 -5.29
N ASP A 62 -7.87 -32.61 -5.53
CA ASP A 62 -7.11 -31.75 -4.67
C ASP A 62 -7.87 -30.40 -4.63
N PHE A 63 -8.93 -30.39 -3.80
CA PHE A 63 -8.99 -29.45 -2.69
C PHE A 63 -7.77 -29.63 -1.75
N ASP A 64 -6.56 -29.89 -2.29
CA ASP A 64 -5.36 -29.19 -1.84
C ASP A 64 -5.85 -27.80 -1.55
N GLU A 65 -5.65 -27.39 -0.31
CA GLU A 65 -5.61 -26.01 0.11
C GLU A 65 -5.09 -25.21 -1.08
N LYS A 66 -6.02 -24.71 -1.92
CA LYS A 66 -5.67 -23.79 -2.97
C LYS A 66 -5.05 -22.72 -2.14
N ILE A 67 -3.72 -22.61 -2.20
CA ILE A 67 -2.96 -21.50 -1.65
C ILE A 67 -3.81 -20.33 -2.07
N VAL A 68 -4.60 -19.79 -1.14
CA VAL A 68 -5.63 -18.82 -1.47
C VAL A 68 -4.78 -17.71 -1.99
N LYS A 69 -4.74 -17.54 -3.31
CA LYS A 69 -3.80 -16.61 -3.93
C LYS A 69 -4.24 -15.28 -3.36
N VAL A 70 -3.51 -14.81 -2.36
CA VAL A 70 -3.87 -13.61 -1.62
C VAL A 70 -3.99 -12.53 -2.67
N LYS A 71 -5.22 -12.04 -2.86
CA LYS A 71 -5.50 -11.06 -3.90
C LYS A 71 -4.58 -9.87 -3.68
N LYS A 72 -3.87 -9.49 -4.74
CA LYS A 72 -2.94 -8.36 -4.69
C LYS A 72 -3.72 -7.09 -5.03
N TYR A 73 -4.06 -6.32 -4.00
CA TYR A 73 -4.72 -5.03 -4.19
C TYR A 73 -3.71 -3.97 -4.64
N SER A 74 -4.16 -3.10 -5.55
CA SER A 74 -3.48 -1.87 -5.94
C SER A 74 -3.85 -0.72 -5.01
N PHE A 75 -3.00 0.30 -4.95
CA PHE A 75 -3.29 1.48 -4.13
C PHE A 75 -4.53 2.23 -4.60
N ASP A 76 -4.85 2.19 -5.90
CA ASP A 76 -6.06 2.80 -6.43
C ASP A 76 -7.33 2.06 -6.01
N GLU A 77 -7.32 0.72 -5.97
CA GLU A 77 -8.43 -0.07 -5.42
C GLU A 77 -8.63 0.22 -3.93
N VAL A 78 -7.54 0.21 -3.15
CA VAL A 78 -7.58 0.55 -1.72
C VAL A 78 -8.14 1.95 -1.50
N HIS A 79 -7.69 2.93 -2.29
CA HIS A 79 -8.15 4.31 -2.21
C HIS A 79 -9.66 4.41 -2.49
N GLN A 80 -10.13 3.85 -3.60
CA GLN A 80 -11.54 3.96 -4.00
C GLN A 80 -12.47 3.32 -2.98
N VAL A 81 -12.12 2.12 -2.50
CA VAL A 81 -12.92 1.41 -1.50
C VAL A 81 -12.96 2.19 -0.18
N LEU A 82 -11.80 2.65 0.34
CA LEU A 82 -11.77 3.40 1.59
C LEU A 82 -12.42 4.79 1.49
N GLU A 83 -12.28 5.47 0.34
CA GLU A 83 -12.93 6.75 0.10
C GLU A 83 -14.45 6.58 0.12
N ALA A 84 -14.98 5.60 -0.62
CA ALA A 84 -16.41 5.29 -0.59
C ALA A 84 -16.89 4.87 0.81
N TYR A 85 -16.11 4.05 1.51
CA TYR A 85 -16.42 3.59 2.87
C TYR A 85 -16.53 4.77 3.85
N THR A 86 -15.57 5.69 3.82
CA THR A 86 -15.54 6.86 4.71
C THR A 86 -16.60 7.91 4.38
N GLN A 87 -16.96 8.07 3.10
CA GLN A 87 -17.97 9.01 2.64
C GLN A 87 -19.40 8.46 2.67
N LYS A 88 -19.60 7.21 3.13
CA LYS A 88 -20.89 6.49 3.07
C LYS A 88 -21.44 6.39 1.64
N GLY A 89 -20.56 6.23 0.66
CA GLY A 89 -20.90 5.92 -0.74
C GLY A 89 -21.17 4.43 -0.95
N ASP A 90 -21.33 4.04 -2.21
CA ASP A 90 -21.59 2.64 -2.63
C ASP A 90 -20.30 1.78 -2.57
N TYR A 91 -19.76 1.61 -1.36
CA TYR A 91 -18.53 0.84 -1.14
C TYR A 91 -18.76 -0.66 -1.27
N GLU A 92 -19.98 -1.16 -1.03
CA GLU A 92 -20.34 -2.58 -1.14
C GLU A 92 -20.21 -3.06 -2.60
N ASN A 93 -20.64 -2.24 -3.56
CA ASN A 93 -20.45 -2.52 -4.97
C ASN A 93 -18.96 -2.52 -5.36
N LEU A 94 -18.17 -1.55 -4.85
CA LEU A 94 -16.71 -1.54 -5.07
C LEU A 94 -16.02 -2.75 -4.46
N MET A 95 -16.44 -3.19 -3.27
CA MET A 95 -15.96 -4.44 -2.66
C MET A 95 -16.27 -5.65 -3.53
N HIS A 96 -17.46 -5.71 -4.12
CA HIS A 96 -17.83 -6.79 -5.03
C HIS A 96 -17.01 -6.74 -6.33
N ILE A 97 -16.84 -5.57 -6.95
CA ILE A 97 -16.03 -5.38 -8.17
C ILE A 97 -14.57 -5.78 -7.91
N TYR A 98 -14.02 -5.34 -6.78
CA TYR A 98 -12.63 -5.57 -6.41
C TYR A 98 -12.44 -6.82 -5.56
N ASP A 99 -13.45 -7.67 -5.39
CA ASP A 99 -13.38 -8.91 -4.60
C ASP A 99 -12.65 -8.72 -3.26
N VAL A 100 -13.07 -7.70 -2.51
CA VAL A 100 -12.49 -7.33 -1.20
C VAL A 100 -13.44 -7.79 -0.10
N SER A 101 -12.93 -8.52 0.88
CA SER A 101 -13.73 -8.91 2.05
C SER A 101 -13.99 -7.73 2.99
N GLN A 102 -15.13 -7.75 3.69
CA GLN A 102 -15.47 -6.74 4.70
C GLN A 102 -14.37 -6.60 5.78
N GLU A 103 -13.84 -7.72 6.26
CA GLU A 103 -12.74 -7.76 7.23
C GLU A 103 -11.48 -7.03 6.71
N THR A 104 -11.17 -7.17 5.42
CA THR A 104 -10.04 -6.48 4.79
C THR A 104 -10.27 -4.97 4.78
N VAL A 105 -11.47 -4.51 4.43
CA VAL A 105 -11.84 -3.09 4.43
C VAL A 105 -11.76 -2.51 5.85
N GLU A 106 -12.29 -3.24 6.84
CA GLU A 106 -12.24 -2.82 8.24
C GLU A 106 -10.80 -2.70 8.76
N THR A 107 -9.94 -3.65 8.38
CA THR A 107 -8.50 -3.62 8.71
C THR A 107 -7.82 -2.40 8.08
N TRP A 108 -8.07 -2.14 6.80
CA TRP A 108 -7.52 -0.97 6.11
C TRP A 108 -7.99 0.33 6.74
N HIS A 109 -9.27 0.44 7.06
CA HIS A 109 -9.84 1.60 7.70
C HIS A 109 -9.28 1.80 9.12
N HIS A 110 -9.09 0.71 9.88
CA HIS A 110 -8.44 0.74 11.18
C HIS A 110 -7.00 1.27 11.08
N ASN A 111 -6.18 0.73 10.17
CA ASN A 111 -4.81 1.19 9.94
C ASN A 111 -4.76 2.65 9.47
N ALA A 112 -5.71 3.08 8.64
CA ALA A 112 -5.81 4.47 8.19
C ALA A 112 -6.14 5.43 9.35
N LYS A 113 -7.00 5.03 10.30
CA LYS A 113 -7.26 5.76 11.53
C LYS A 113 -6.03 5.84 12.43
N ARG A 114 -5.30 4.74 12.59
CA ARG A 114 -4.06 4.71 13.37
C ARG A 114 -3.03 5.74 12.89
N LEU A 115 -2.82 5.85 11.57
CA LEU A 115 -1.95 6.88 10.99
C LEU A 115 -2.33 8.32 11.36
N ARG A 116 -3.58 8.54 11.77
CA ARG A 116 -4.10 9.85 12.16
C ARG A 116 -4.07 10.05 13.67
N ASP A 117 -4.48 9.02 14.41
CA ASP A 117 -4.87 9.13 15.81
C ASP A 117 -3.82 8.55 16.78
N ASP A 118 -2.94 7.64 16.34
CA ASP A 118 -1.89 7.09 17.20
C ASP A 118 -0.80 8.14 17.47
N LEU A 119 -0.29 8.13 18.71
CA LEU A 119 0.71 9.10 19.20
C LEU A 119 2.00 9.10 18.38
N ASP A 120 2.41 7.94 17.85
CA ASP A 120 3.62 7.78 17.04
C ASP A 120 3.56 8.61 15.74
N PHE A 121 2.36 8.79 15.18
CA PHE A 121 2.12 9.55 13.95
C PHE A 121 1.64 10.98 14.23
N GLN A 122 1.66 11.40 15.49
CA GLN A 122 1.33 12.76 15.89
C GLN A 122 2.58 13.61 16.13
N THR A 123 2.42 14.91 15.88
CA THR A 123 3.40 15.90 16.31
C THR A 123 3.39 16.02 17.84
N ARG A 124 4.43 16.63 18.43
CA ARG A 124 4.46 16.92 19.87
C ARG A 124 3.27 17.76 20.37
N LYS A 125 2.55 18.42 19.46
CA LYS A 125 1.34 19.21 19.75
C LYS A 125 0.04 18.40 19.61
N GLY A 126 0.11 17.08 19.39
CA GLY A 126 -1.05 16.20 19.18
C GLY A 126 -1.69 16.29 17.79
N ASN A 127 -1.15 17.11 16.88
CA ASN A 127 -1.68 17.19 15.51
C ASN A 127 -1.17 16.04 14.64
N PRO A 128 -1.99 15.50 13.72
CA PRO A 128 -1.56 14.44 12.81
C PRO A 128 -0.43 14.94 11.90
N ARG A 129 0.62 14.13 11.72
CA ARG A 129 1.77 14.48 10.86
C ARG A 129 1.45 14.35 9.38
N LEU A 130 0.72 13.31 9.02
CA LEU A 130 0.50 12.89 7.63
C LEU A 130 -0.74 13.51 6.99
N PHE A 131 -1.55 14.23 7.78
CA PHE A 131 -2.82 14.80 7.35
C PHE A 131 -2.85 16.30 7.50
N ASP A 132 -3.74 16.94 6.72
CA ASP A 132 -4.05 18.35 6.92
C ASP A 132 -4.83 18.51 8.23
N ILE A 133 -4.35 19.39 9.11
CA ILE A 133 -4.99 19.72 10.39
C ILE A 133 -6.42 20.23 10.18
N ASN A 134 -6.67 20.89 9.04
CA ASN A 134 -8.01 21.41 8.70
C ASN A 134 -8.95 20.32 8.18
N ASN A 135 -8.42 19.20 7.69
CA ASN A 135 -9.23 18.08 7.22
C ASN A 135 -9.48 17.10 8.37
N LYS A 136 -10.48 17.39 9.20
CA LYS A 136 -10.80 16.62 10.42
C LYS A 136 -11.26 15.17 10.15
N GLY A 137 -11.71 14.85 8.94
CA GLY A 137 -12.26 13.52 8.60
C GLY A 137 -11.44 12.70 7.58
N GLY A 138 -10.46 13.30 6.89
CA GLY A 138 -9.71 12.59 5.86
C GLY A 138 -8.78 11.50 6.41
N LEU A 139 -8.91 10.27 5.92
CA LEU A 139 -8.06 9.13 6.29
C LEU A 139 -7.09 8.69 5.18
N LEU A 140 -7.21 9.31 4.00
CA LEU A 140 -6.41 9.01 2.83
C LEU A 140 -5.52 10.20 2.47
N PRO A 141 -4.31 9.94 1.93
CA PRO A 141 -3.46 11.00 1.42
C PRO A 141 -4.08 11.60 0.16
N VAL A 142 -3.85 12.90 -0.04
CA VAL A 142 -4.18 13.57 -1.30
C VAL A 142 -3.27 12.99 -2.39
N LYS A 143 -3.87 12.42 -3.45
CA LYS A 143 -3.13 11.82 -4.57
C LYS A 143 -2.21 12.85 -5.23
N ASP A 144 -1.05 12.38 -5.69
CA ASP A 144 -0.14 13.18 -6.53
C ASP A 144 -0.86 13.54 -7.83
N ARG A 145 -0.85 14.83 -8.18
CA ARG A 145 -1.51 15.34 -9.39
C ARG A 145 -0.75 15.01 -10.67
N TYR A 146 0.56 14.90 -10.58
CA TYR A 146 1.44 14.88 -11.74
C TYR A 146 1.74 13.46 -12.20
N ASP A 147 1.79 13.26 -13.52
CA ASP A 147 1.98 11.92 -14.14
C ASP A 147 3.36 11.32 -13.82
N ASP A 148 4.40 12.13 -13.74
CA ASP A 148 5.75 11.67 -13.40
C ASP A 148 5.81 11.00 -12.02
N ASP A 149 5.14 11.60 -11.03
CA ASP A 149 5.14 11.12 -9.65
C ASP A 149 4.26 9.86 -9.53
N ARG A 150 3.16 9.79 -10.30
CA ARG A 150 2.36 8.57 -10.47
C ARG A 150 3.17 7.43 -11.09
N ARG A 151 4.04 7.72 -12.07
CA ARG A 151 4.95 6.72 -12.65
C ARG A 151 5.96 6.21 -11.63
N ILE A 152 6.55 7.10 -10.82
CA ILE A 152 7.46 6.69 -9.73
C ILE A 152 6.70 5.81 -8.72
N MET A 153 5.49 6.20 -8.33
CA MET A 153 4.64 5.43 -7.42
C MET A 153 4.36 4.01 -7.94
N MET A 154 4.00 3.86 -9.21
CA MET A 154 3.78 2.55 -9.84
C MET A 154 5.05 1.69 -9.80
N GLN A 155 6.20 2.27 -10.15
CA GLN A 155 7.50 1.57 -10.09
C GLN A 155 7.86 1.13 -8.66
N MET A 156 7.66 2.02 -7.67
CA MET A 156 7.88 1.68 -6.27
C MET A 156 6.99 0.53 -5.83
N THR A 157 5.72 0.53 -6.23
CA THR A 157 4.75 -0.52 -5.89
C THR A 157 5.15 -1.87 -6.47
N GLU A 158 5.57 -1.91 -7.73
CA GLU A 158 6.03 -3.14 -8.38
C GLU A 158 7.30 -3.68 -7.74
N LYS A 159 8.32 -2.83 -7.58
CA LYS A 159 9.61 -3.23 -6.99
C LYS A 159 9.48 -3.61 -5.52
N PHE A 160 8.60 -2.94 -4.77
CA PHE A 160 8.34 -3.29 -3.38
C PHE A 160 7.76 -4.69 -3.26
N ARG A 161 6.86 -5.09 -4.15
CA ARG A 161 6.28 -6.44 -4.12
C ARG A 161 7.36 -7.51 -4.32
N SER A 162 8.27 -7.32 -5.29
CA SER A 162 9.39 -8.25 -5.49
C SER A 162 10.31 -8.27 -4.27
N LEU A 163 10.72 -7.09 -3.78
CA LEU A 163 11.57 -6.97 -2.58
C LEU A 163 10.94 -7.63 -1.35
N TYR A 164 9.63 -7.42 -1.14
CA TYR A 164 8.87 -7.98 -0.04
C TYR A 164 8.60 -9.48 -0.21
N LEU A 165 8.70 -10.05 -1.40
CA LEU A 165 8.64 -11.51 -1.56
C LEU A 165 10.02 -12.16 -1.39
N GLU A 166 11.07 -11.51 -1.86
CA GLU A 166 12.42 -12.08 -1.93
C GLU A 166 13.20 -12.02 -0.62
N SER A 167 13.03 -11.00 0.24
CA SER A 167 13.84 -10.95 1.47
C SER A 167 13.36 -11.95 2.53
N GLU A 168 14.28 -12.55 3.26
CA GLU A 168 13.93 -13.42 4.40
C GLU A 168 13.59 -12.57 5.63
N ASP A 169 14.38 -11.51 5.86
CA ASP A 169 14.14 -10.52 6.91
C ASP A 169 13.38 -9.29 6.34
N LYS A 170 12.23 -8.98 6.96
CA LYS A 170 11.36 -7.84 6.62
C LYS A 170 11.55 -6.63 7.52
N LYS A 171 12.33 -6.76 8.60
CA LYS A 171 12.54 -5.71 9.60
C LYS A 171 13.00 -4.40 8.99
N HIS A 172 14.00 -4.43 8.11
CA HIS A 172 14.49 -3.20 7.46
C HIS A 172 13.45 -2.54 6.55
N ILE A 173 12.60 -3.33 5.90
CA ILE A 173 11.50 -2.82 5.07
C ILE A 173 10.44 -2.17 5.96
N HIS A 174 10.07 -2.81 7.07
CA HIS A 174 9.11 -2.25 8.03
C HIS A 174 9.65 -0.99 8.70
N GLN A 175 10.92 -0.96 9.10
CA GLN A 175 11.61 0.22 9.61
C GLN A 175 11.61 1.36 8.59
N PHE A 176 11.85 1.08 7.30
CA PHE A 176 11.76 2.07 6.23
C PHE A 176 10.35 2.71 6.17
N ILE A 177 9.29 1.90 6.20
CA ILE A 177 7.91 2.39 6.18
C ILE A 177 7.62 3.21 7.44
N TYR A 178 7.95 2.68 8.61
CA TYR A 178 7.67 3.32 9.90
C TYR A 178 8.42 4.64 10.08
N HIS A 179 9.72 4.67 9.76
CA HIS A 179 10.54 5.88 9.79
C HIS A 179 9.99 6.96 8.84
N THR A 180 9.58 6.55 7.64
CA THR A 180 8.95 7.47 6.70
C THR A 180 7.74 8.15 7.34
N LEU A 181 6.85 7.38 7.96
CA LEU A 181 5.58 7.88 8.48
C LEU A 181 5.74 8.76 9.74
N THR A 182 6.69 8.44 10.61
CA THR A 182 6.95 9.18 11.86
C THR A 182 7.75 10.47 11.65
N TYR A 183 8.67 10.48 10.67
CA TYR A 183 9.51 11.65 10.37
C TYR A 183 9.00 12.53 9.22
N SER A 184 7.82 12.22 8.68
CA SER A 184 7.14 13.04 7.67
C SER A 184 6.33 14.19 8.26
N GLN A 185 6.05 15.19 7.41
CA GLN A 185 5.06 16.22 7.69
C GLN A 185 4.22 16.48 6.43
N TYR A 186 2.92 16.74 6.62
CA TYR A 186 1.96 16.93 5.53
C TYR A 186 2.42 18.00 4.52
N ASN A 187 3.00 19.10 4.98
CA ASN A 187 3.43 20.20 4.12
C ASN A 187 4.91 20.11 3.69
N LYS A 188 5.56 18.96 3.82
CA LYS A 188 6.96 18.76 3.43
C LYS A 188 7.10 17.56 2.49
N ASN A 189 8.01 17.69 1.53
CA ASN A 189 8.32 16.65 0.53
C ASN A 189 9.58 15.83 0.87
N PHE A 190 10.11 15.98 2.08
CA PHE A 190 11.33 15.31 2.50
C PHE A 190 11.14 14.55 3.82
N ILE A 191 12.04 13.60 4.06
CA ILE A 191 12.17 12.84 5.30
C ILE A 191 13.43 13.29 6.01
N ILE A 192 13.34 13.50 7.32
CA ILE A 192 14.45 13.99 8.15
C ILE A 192 15.21 12.80 8.76
N PHE A 193 16.54 12.90 8.75
CA PHE A 193 17.45 11.99 9.43
C PHE A 193 18.41 12.79 10.31
N ASN A 194 18.55 12.36 11.56
CA ASN A 194 19.52 12.91 12.51
C ASN A 194 20.58 11.86 12.92
N CYS A 195 20.50 10.65 12.36
CA CYS A 195 21.38 9.52 12.64
C CYS A 195 21.85 8.90 11.33
N ALA A 196 23.16 8.71 11.18
CA ALA A 196 23.77 8.15 9.98
C ALA A 196 23.34 6.69 9.74
N VAL A 197 23.20 5.90 10.80
CA VAL A 197 22.77 4.49 10.72
C VAL A 197 21.35 4.37 10.18
N ASP A 198 20.44 5.23 10.63
CA ASP A 198 19.06 5.25 10.15
C ASP A 198 19.00 5.59 8.66
N LEU A 199 19.77 6.61 8.24
CA LEU A 199 19.87 6.96 6.82
C LEU A 199 20.46 5.80 6.00
N TYR A 200 21.52 5.16 6.48
CA TYR A 200 22.14 4.03 5.79
C TYR A 200 21.13 2.90 5.55
N ASN A 201 20.43 2.46 6.60
CA ASN A 201 19.41 1.41 6.52
C ASN A 201 18.25 1.82 5.58
N TYR A 202 17.84 3.09 5.65
CA TYR A 202 16.83 3.63 4.77
C TYR A 202 17.26 3.61 3.29
N LEU A 203 18.51 3.98 3.02
CA LEU A 203 19.11 3.97 1.68
C LEU A 203 19.17 2.57 1.08
N GLN A 204 19.40 1.53 1.89
CA GLN A 204 19.40 0.13 1.44
C GLN A 204 18.04 -0.32 0.86
N VAL A 205 16.94 0.22 1.39
CA VAL A 205 15.59 -0.09 0.91
C VAL A 205 15.19 0.80 -0.25
N ILE A 206 15.28 2.13 -0.11
CA ILE A 206 14.77 3.07 -1.11
C ILE A 206 15.49 2.93 -2.47
N ARG A 207 16.79 2.61 -2.48
CA ARG A 207 17.55 2.38 -3.72
C ARG A 207 17.09 1.15 -4.51
N LYS A 208 16.39 0.21 -3.85
CA LYS A 208 15.74 -0.91 -4.52
C LYS A 208 14.36 -0.53 -5.05
N LEU A 209 13.76 0.58 -4.60
CA LEU A 209 12.42 1.02 -5.00
C LEU A 209 12.45 2.10 -6.10
N VAL A 210 13.45 2.99 -6.10
CA VAL A 210 13.57 4.09 -7.07
C VAL A 210 14.93 4.09 -7.75
N TYR A 211 15.07 4.82 -8.87
CA TYR A 211 16.39 5.01 -9.45
C TYR A 211 17.25 5.90 -8.57
N LYS A 212 18.54 5.54 -8.41
CA LYS A 212 19.49 6.35 -7.62
C LYS A 212 19.50 7.82 -8.03
N LYS A 213 19.35 8.12 -9.33
CA LYS A 213 19.33 9.49 -9.88
C LYS A 213 18.19 10.37 -9.35
N ASP A 214 17.11 9.73 -8.89
CA ASP A 214 15.93 10.42 -8.39
C ASP A 214 16.05 10.75 -6.90
N ILE A 215 17.06 10.23 -6.19
CA ILE A 215 17.27 10.54 -4.77
C ILE A 215 18.03 11.86 -4.65
N ARG A 216 17.56 12.74 -3.76
CA ARG A 216 18.22 14.00 -3.40
C ARG A 216 18.42 14.07 -1.90
N LEU A 217 19.60 14.54 -1.50
CA LEU A 217 19.97 14.72 -0.11
C LEU A 217 20.40 16.17 0.12
N ARG A 218 19.85 16.80 1.15
CA ARG A 218 20.28 18.12 1.66
C ARG A 218 20.90 17.96 3.03
N TYR A 219 22.09 18.53 3.21
CA TYR A 219 22.88 18.44 4.43
C TYR A 219 22.90 19.77 5.14
N TYR A 220 22.78 19.72 6.45
CA TYR A 220 22.87 20.87 7.32
C TYR A 220 23.91 20.59 8.40
N ASN A 221 24.69 21.61 8.71
CA ASN A 221 25.66 21.63 9.81
C ASN A 221 26.82 20.63 9.62
N TYR A 222 27.07 20.19 8.39
CA TYR A 222 28.08 19.17 8.11
C TYR A 222 29.47 19.67 8.52
N ALA A 223 29.82 20.89 8.13
CA ALA A 223 31.11 21.51 8.43
C ALA A 223 31.33 21.81 9.93
N GLN A 224 30.26 21.81 10.75
CA GLN A 224 30.30 22.17 12.17
C GLN A 224 30.31 20.94 13.10
N ALA A 225 30.14 19.75 12.54
CA ALA A 225 30.09 18.50 13.28
C ALA A 225 31.49 17.98 13.64
N ALA A 226 31.55 17.08 14.62
CA ALA A 226 32.79 16.39 14.98
C ALA A 226 33.22 15.43 13.86
N GLU A 227 34.54 15.25 13.70
CA GLU A 227 35.13 14.38 12.67
C GLU A 227 34.56 12.95 12.70
N GLN A 228 34.39 12.37 13.89
CA GLN A 228 33.78 11.04 14.05
C GLN A 228 32.33 10.97 13.54
N ASP A 229 31.55 12.03 13.71
CA ASP A 229 30.18 12.11 13.19
C ASP A 229 30.25 12.22 11.66
N GLN A 230 31.08 13.11 11.13
CA GLN A 230 31.31 13.25 9.69
C GLN A 230 31.70 11.91 9.04
N ASP A 231 32.63 11.15 9.62
CA ASP A 231 33.03 9.83 9.13
C ASP A 231 31.86 8.84 9.08
N ALA A 232 31.00 8.83 10.10
CA ALA A 232 29.82 7.98 10.13
C ALA A 232 28.84 8.33 8.99
N TRP A 233 28.62 9.62 8.75
CA TRP A 233 27.79 10.10 7.64
C TRP A 233 28.43 9.83 6.28
N ASP A 234 29.72 10.05 6.10
CA ASP A 234 30.41 9.75 4.85
C ASP A 234 30.33 8.27 4.50
N ASN A 235 30.49 7.39 5.50
CA ASN A 235 30.28 5.96 5.33
C ASN A 235 28.84 5.62 4.92
N ALA A 236 27.83 6.22 5.57
CA ALA A 236 26.43 6.00 5.22
C ALA A 236 26.10 6.44 3.78
N LEU A 237 26.84 7.43 3.28
CA LEU A 237 26.58 8.10 2.01
C LEU A 237 27.44 7.62 0.86
N LYS A 238 28.48 6.82 1.10
CA LYS A 238 29.55 6.46 0.14
C LYS A 238 29.08 6.17 -1.30
N ASP A 239 27.90 5.55 -1.43
CA ASP A 239 27.31 5.15 -2.71
C ASP A 239 26.41 6.19 -3.42
N ILE A 240 26.17 7.34 -2.78
CA ILE A 240 25.34 8.42 -3.30
C ILE A 240 26.23 9.43 -4.04
N PRO A 241 26.04 9.65 -5.35
CA PRO A 241 26.81 10.64 -6.11
C PRO A 241 26.76 12.03 -5.49
N ILE A 242 27.89 12.76 -5.53
CA ILE A 242 28.00 14.14 -5.01
C ILE A 242 26.98 15.08 -5.67
N SER A 243 26.65 14.87 -6.96
CA SER A 243 25.64 15.67 -7.67
C SER A 243 24.21 15.57 -7.10
N GLN A 244 23.96 14.60 -6.22
CA GLN A 244 22.69 14.42 -5.50
C GLN A 244 22.73 15.00 -4.09
N ARG A 245 23.91 15.45 -3.66
CA ARG A 245 24.18 16.01 -2.34
C ARG A 245 24.24 17.52 -2.45
N ILE A 246 23.41 18.21 -1.67
CA ILE A 246 23.40 19.66 -1.60
C ILE A 246 23.73 20.06 -0.17
N ASN A 247 24.89 20.68 0.03
CA ASN A 247 25.20 21.31 1.31
C ASN A 247 24.41 22.61 1.40
N MET A 248 23.60 22.73 2.45
CA MET A 248 22.84 23.94 2.76
C MET A 248 23.63 24.88 3.69
N ASP A 249 24.88 24.52 3.98
CA ASP A 249 25.81 25.35 4.72
C ASP A 249 26.19 26.55 3.84
N ASN A 250 25.46 27.67 3.99
CA ASN A 250 25.98 29.05 3.92
C ASN A 250 24.91 30.11 4.25
N GLU A 251 25.29 31.02 5.16
CA GLU A 251 24.88 32.43 5.27
C GLU A 251 23.36 32.75 5.29
N GLN A 252 22.68 32.68 6.46
CA GLN A 252 21.59 33.62 6.87
C GLN A 252 20.79 33.25 8.15
N GLU A 253 21.13 32.21 8.91
CA GLU A 253 20.43 31.94 10.18
C GLU A 253 21.30 32.28 11.40
N GLU A 254 21.50 33.58 11.65
CA GLU A 254 22.10 34.11 12.88
C GLU A 254 21.29 33.81 14.16
N SER A 255 20.10 33.21 14.06
CA SER A 255 19.18 33.05 15.20
C SER A 255 18.88 31.61 15.64
N PHE A 256 19.53 30.58 15.08
CA PHE A 256 19.34 29.19 15.54
C PHE A 256 20.56 28.66 16.30
N CYS A 257 20.53 28.89 17.62
CA CYS A 257 21.31 28.30 18.73
C CYS A 257 22.70 27.72 18.42
N GLN A 258 23.72 28.34 19.03
CA GLN A 258 25.14 27.94 19.09
C GLN A 258 25.42 26.67 19.94
N ASN A 259 24.57 25.64 19.86
CA ASN A 259 24.86 24.35 20.47
C ASN A 259 25.34 23.38 19.37
N GLN A 260 26.42 22.62 19.63
CA GLN A 260 27.01 21.62 18.73
C GLN A 260 25.97 21.03 17.77
N LYS A 261 26.03 21.47 16.52
CA LYS A 261 24.95 21.23 15.58
C LYS A 261 25.10 19.82 15.00
N GLN A 262 24.38 18.87 15.61
CA GLN A 262 24.22 17.52 15.07
C GLN A 262 23.89 17.57 13.56
N ILE A 263 24.55 16.73 12.77
CA ILE A 263 24.28 16.66 11.33
C ILE A 263 22.83 16.27 11.11
N ARG A 264 22.16 17.01 10.23
CA ARG A 264 20.82 16.72 9.77
C ARG A 264 20.82 16.53 8.26
N VAL A 265 20.15 15.48 7.81
CA VAL A 265 19.96 15.19 6.39
C VAL A 265 18.48 15.15 6.05
N GLU A 266 18.11 15.82 4.96
CA GLU A 266 16.78 15.74 4.37
C GLU A 266 16.86 14.92 3.08
N LEU A 267 16.06 13.85 2.99
CA LEU A 267 15.93 13.02 1.79
C LEU A 267 14.61 13.32 1.08
N SER A 268 14.69 13.63 -0.22
CA SER A 268 13.52 13.76 -1.09
C SER A 268 13.74 13.02 -2.42
N LEU A 269 12.66 12.86 -3.19
CA LEU A 269 12.76 12.44 -4.58
C LEU A 269 12.72 13.67 -5.50
N ALA A 270 13.66 13.76 -6.42
CA ALA A 270 13.64 14.72 -7.50
C ALA A 270 12.56 14.33 -8.51
N SER A 271 11.63 15.25 -8.74
CA SER A 271 10.71 15.16 -9.88
C SER A 271 11.29 15.97 -11.04
N GLN A 272 11.18 15.47 -12.28
CA GLN A 272 11.68 16.19 -13.46
C GLN A 272 11.05 17.58 -13.59
N THR A 273 9.83 17.71 -13.10
CA THR A 273 9.06 18.96 -13.13
C THR A 273 9.18 19.77 -11.84
N GLU A 274 9.95 19.33 -10.83
CA GLU A 274 10.09 20.02 -9.53
C GLU A 274 10.54 21.48 -9.68
N VAL A 275 11.59 21.73 -10.49
CA VAL A 275 12.12 23.09 -10.72
C VAL A 275 11.08 23.98 -11.40
N THR A 276 10.41 23.47 -12.44
CA THR A 276 9.35 24.19 -13.15
C THR A 276 8.17 24.47 -12.23
N ARG A 277 7.82 23.52 -11.34
CA ARG A 277 6.76 23.68 -10.36
C ARG A 277 7.08 24.76 -9.33
N ILE A 278 8.30 24.76 -8.78
CA ILE A 278 8.75 25.78 -7.83
C ILE A 278 8.70 27.16 -8.48
N LYS A 279 9.15 27.29 -9.73
CA LYS A 279 9.09 28.55 -10.49
C LYS A 279 7.65 29.04 -10.73
N ASN A 280 6.75 28.13 -11.07
CA ASN A 280 5.35 28.47 -11.37
C ASN A 280 4.48 28.66 -10.13
N ARG A 281 4.96 28.29 -8.94
CA ARG A 281 4.21 28.38 -7.67
C ARG A 281 3.72 29.80 -7.37
N ALA A 282 4.54 30.81 -7.63
CA ALA A 282 4.20 32.20 -7.32
C ALA A 282 2.97 32.72 -8.10
N ASN A 283 2.71 32.16 -9.27
CA ASN A 283 1.65 32.60 -10.18
C ASN A 283 0.41 31.69 -10.17
N SER A 284 0.31 30.76 -9.20
CA SER A 284 -0.76 29.77 -9.19
C SER A 284 -1.70 29.90 -8.01
N VAL A 285 -3.00 29.66 -8.29
CA VAL A 285 -4.09 29.58 -7.32
C VAL A 285 -4.08 28.26 -6.53
N ILE A 286 -3.22 27.30 -6.90
CA ILE A 286 -3.15 25.98 -6.29
C ILE A 286 -2.53 26.08 -4.87
N PRO A 287 -3.19 25.58 -3.82
CA PRO A 287 -2.65 25.56 -2.46
C PRO A 287 -1.30 24.84 -2.35
N ILE A 288 -0.38 25.36 -1.52
CA ILE A 288 0.99 24.83 -1.29
C ILE A 288 1.02 23.31 -1.05
N ARG A 289 0.05 22.77 -0.30
CA ARG A 289 -0.11 21.33 -0.03
C ARG A 289 -0.27 20.45 -1.29
N GLN A 290 -0.72 21.02 -2.40
CA GLN A 290 -0.88 20.35 -3.70
C GLN A 290 0.34 20.52 -4.62
N TRP A 291 1.35 21.30 -4.20
CA TRP A 291 2.64 21.45 -4.89
C TRP A 291 3.69 20.46 -4.40
N ASN A 292 3.57 20.00 -3.16
CA ASN A 292 4.57 19.15 -2.53
C ASN A 292 4.39 17.70 -2.99
N VAL A 293 5.37 17.22 -3.76
CA VAL A 293 5.51 15.80 -4.15
C VAL A 293 5.82 15.00 -2.92
N ARG A 294 4.91 14.11 -2.53
CA ARG A 294 5.06 13.33 -1.30
C ARG A 294 5.06 11.85 -1.61
N THR A 295 5.64 11.48 -2.75
CA THR A 295 5.56 10.14 -3.33
C THR A 295 6.05 9.08 -2.35
N ILE A 296 7.16 9.28 -1.63
CA ILE A 296 7.61 8.31 -0.62
C ILE A 296 6.61 8.20 0.55
N GLN A 297 6.10 9.33 1.02
CA GLN A 297 5.14 9.37 2.13
C GLN A 297 3.82 8.70 1.74
N ILE A 298 3.26 9.04 0.57
CA ILE A 298 2.02 8.49 0.03
C ILE A 298 2.18 6.98 -0.20
N PHE A 299 3.32 6.55 -0.74
CA PHE A 299 3.66 5.15 -0.90
C PHE A 299 3.61 4.41 0.45
N SER A 300 4.37 4.89 1.43
CA SER A 300 4.44 4.29 2.76
C SER A 300 3.09 4.31 3.48
N HIS A 301 2.26 5.34 3.22
CA HIS A 301 0.91 5.45 3.75
C HIS A 301 0.03 4.29 3.28
N TYR A 302 0.01 4.01 1.97
CA TYR A 302 -0.78 2.90 1.43
C TYR A 302 -0.23 1.54 1.87
N VAL A 303 1.09 1.36 1.91
CA VAL A 303 1.70 0.13 2.43
C VAL A 303 1.28 -0.11 3.88
N PHE A 304 1.30 0.93 4.72
CA PHE A 304 0.86 0.78 6.11
C PHE A 304 -0.64 0.54 6.23
N ILE A 305 -1.49 1.16 5.41
CA ILE A 305 -2.93 0.84 5.39
C ILE A 305 -3.15 -0.66 5.10
N MET A 306 -2.43 -1.20 4.13
CA MET A 306 -2.57 -2.59 3.71
C MET A 306 -1.94 -3.60 4.67
N MET A 307 -0.94 -3.21 5.45
CA MET A 307 -0.04 -4.14 6.16
C MET A 307 0.28 -3.72 7.60
N GLY A 308 -0.39 -2.71 8.14
CA GLY A 308 -0.01 -2.02 9.38
C GLY A 308 0.18 -2.95 10.57
N ASP A 309 -0.70 -3.95 10.74
CA ASP A 309 -0.59 -4.91 11.83
C ASP A 309 0.69 -5.75 11.78
N ARG A 310 1.20 -6.06 10.58
CA ARG A 310 2.46 -6.79 10.41
C ARG A 310 3.65 -5.89 10.73
N ILE A 311 3.62 -4.66 10.23
CA ILE A 311 4.68 -3.66 10.44
C ILE A 311 4.85 -3.35 11.92
N ASN A 312 3.75 -3.16 12.65
CA ASN A 312 3.84 -2.81 14.07
C ASN A 312 4.35 -3.96 14.94
N LYS A 313 4.07 -5.22 14.60
CA LYS A 313 4.55 -6.39 15.36
C LYS A 313 6.07 -6.56 15.33
N GLU A 314 6.73 -6.06 14.28
CA GLU A 314 8.18 -6.20 14.11
C GLU A 314 8.96 -4.93 14.49
N VAL A 315 8.27 -3.79 14.63
CA VAL A 315 8.86 -2.50 14.99
C VAL A 315 8.67 -2.18 16.48
N ALA A 316 7.62 -2.71 17.12
CA ALA A 316 7.46 -2.71 18.58
C ALA A 316 8.44 -3.70 19.23
#